data_AF-A0A2M7ABD5-F1
#
_entry.id   AF-A0A2M7ABD5-F1
#
_cell.length_a   1.000
_cell.length_b   1.000
_cell.length_c   1.000
_cell.angle_alpha   90.00
_cell.angle_beta   90.00
_cell.angle_gamma   90.00
#
_symmetry.space_group_name_H-M   'P 1'
#
loop_
_entity.id
_entity.type
_entity.pdbx_description
1 polymer ?
#
loop_
_entity_poly.entity_id
_entity_poly.type
_entity_poly.pdbx_seq_one_letter_code
_entity_poly.pdbx_strand_id
1 'polypeptide(L)'
;MSVITVPPVLEDRLGTDGAQALVDLINASQIDFKVDVIEICEERFESHLVREISSVRKEISDLRMELLERMDQGHIELIEKIERNRIELFEKMERHRTELIEKMERDRGDLMEKLGRDMSGLMEKLGRDRIDFMEKLGRDRTENMKWMLLFWVGQFAVLIGILFAFFHR
;
A
#
# COMPACT_ATOMS: atom_id res chain seq x y z
N MET A 1 -14.77 -62.41 52.19
CA MET A 1 -13.88 -63.56 51.93
C MET A 1 -14.75 -64.73 51.49
N SER A 2 -14.40 -65.39 50.39
CA SER A 2 -15.05 -66.63 49.98
C SER A 2 -14.72 -67.68 51.05
N VAL A 3 -15.70 -68.12 51.84
CA VAL A 3 -15.48 -69.20 52.82
C VAL A 3 -15.41 -70.49 52.04
N ILE A 4 -14.21 -71.06 51.91
CA ILE A 4 -14.00 -72.34 51.25
C ILE A 4 -14.52 -73.41 52.21
N THR A 5 -15.73 -73.90 51.97
CA THR A 5 -16.32 -75.00 52.72
C THR A 5 -15.81 -76.32 52.16
N VAL A 6 -15.23 -77.17 53.00
CA VAL A 6 -14.77 -78.50 52.59
C VAL A 6 -15.99 -79.40 52.33
N PRO A 7 -16.08 -80.06 51.16
CA PRO A 7 -17.12 -81.07 50.92
C PRO A 7 -17.06 -82.21 51.96
N PRO A 8 -18.21 -82.72 52.47
CA PRO A 8 -18.24 -83.74 53.52
C PRO A 8 -17.43 -85.01 53.19
N VAL A 9 -17.40 -85.38 51.90
CA VAL A 9 -16.64 -86.54 51.40
C VAL A 9 -15.14 -86.38 51.58
N LEU A 10 -14.62 -85.15 51.51
CA LEU A 10 -13.20 -84.85 51.74
C LEU A 10 -12.88 -84.80 53.24
N GLU A 11 -13.81 -84.32 54.07
CA GLU A 11 -13.66 -84.29 55.53
C GLU A 11 -13.66 -85.71 56.14
N ASP A 12 -14.57 -86.59 55.71
CA ASP A 12 -14.62 -88.00 56.13
C ASP A 12 -13.35 -88.78 55.78
N ARG A 13 -12.69 -88.41 54.66
CA ARG A 13 -11.50 -89.11 54.14
C ARG A 13 -10.18 -88.57 54.70
N LEU A 14 -10.11 -87.27 54.99
CA LEU A 14 -8.91 -86.57 55.46
C LEU A 14 -8.88 -86.39 56.99
N GLY A 15 -10.02 -86.58 57.66
CA GLY A 15 -10.22 -86.19 59.05
C GLY A 15 -10.36 -84.67 59.20
N THR A 16 -10.82 -84.21 60.37
CA THR A 16 -11.02 -82.79 60.68
C THR A 16 -9.76 -81.96 60.52
N ASP A 17 -8.62 -82.49 61.00
CA ASP A 17 -7.33 -81.79 60.96
C ASP A 17 -6.78 -81.69 59.53
N GLY A 18 -6.98 -82.73 58.72
CA GLY A 18 -6.57 -82.74 57.31
C GLY A 18 -7.44 -81.84 56.43
N ALA A 19 -8.74 -81.77 56.71
CA ALA A 19 -9.66 -80.83 56.06
C ALA A 19 -9.30 -79.37 56.36
N GLN A 20 -8.94 -79.06 57.62
CA GLN A 20 -8.50 -77.72 58.01
C GLN A 20 -7.17 -77.34 57.35
N ALA A 21 -6.18 -78.25 57.33
CA ALA A 21 -4.90 -78.03 56.67
C ALA A 21 -5.06 -77.77 55.16
N LEU A 22 -6.02 -78.43 54.51
CA LEU A 22 -6.35 -78.19 53.10
C LEU A 22 -6.96 -76.80 52.89
N VAL A 23 -7.87 -76.35 53.77
CA VAL A 23 -8.44 -75.01 53.73
C VAL A 23 -7.37 -73.95 53.91
N ASP A 24 -6.46 -74.14 54.87
CA ASP A 24 -5.36 -73.21 55.13
C ASP A 24 -4.41 -73.13 53.92
N LEU A 25 -4.09 -74.26 53.28
CA LEU A 25 -3.28 -74.31 52.07
C LEU A 25 -3.96 -73.62 50.89
N ILE A 26 -5.26 -73.83 50.68
CA ILE A 26 -6.00 -73.17 49.59
C ILE A 26 -6.15 -71.67 49.87
N ASN A 27 -6.40 -71.26 51.11
CA ASN A 27 -6.46 -69.84 51.47
C ASN A 27 -5.11 -69.15 51.26
N ALA A 28 -4.00 -69.78 51.66
CA ALA A 28 -2.65 -69.29 51.38
C ALA A 28 -2.41 -69.16 49.87
N SER A 29 -2.71 -70.22 49.11
CA SER A 29 -2.57 -70.21 47.65
C SER A 29 -3.44 -69.17 46.95
N GLN A 30 -4.66 -68.90 47.45
CA GLN A 30 -5.53 -67.83 46.91
C GLN A 30 -5.00 -66.43 47.23
N ILE A 31 -4.38 -66.24 48.40
CA ILE A 31 -3.75 -64.96 48.76
C ILE A 31 -2.55 -64.74 47.84
N ASP A 32 -1.66 -65.72 47.73
CA ASP A 32 -0.47 -65.65 46.86
C ASP A 32 -0.87 -65.37 45.42
N PHE A 33 -1.86 -66.11 44.88
CA PHE A 33 -2.36 -65.88 43.53
C PHE A 33 -2.92 -64.47 43.31
N LYS A 34 -3.62 -63.88 44.30
CA LYS A 34 -4.12 -62.50 44.18
C LYS A 34 -2.99 -61.49 44.18
N VAL A 35 -1.97 -61.72 45.01
CA VAL A 35 -0.77 -60.87 45.04
C VAL A 35 -0.09 -60.91 43.68
N ASP A 36 0.17 -62.10 43.13
CA ASP A 36 0.78 -62.27 41.81
C ASP A 36 -0.03 -61.59 40.70
N VAL A 37 -1.37 -61.73 40.72
CA VAL A 37 -2.25 -61.10 39.73
C VAL A 37 -2.20 -59.57 39.84
N ILE A 38 -2.18 -59.03 41.07
CA ILE A 38 -2.07 -57.57 41.28
C ILE A 38 -0.72 -57.08 40.76
N GLU A 39 0.38 -57.73 41.10
CA GLU A 39 1.73 -57.36 40.65
C GLU A 39 1.83 -57.35 39.12
N ILE A 40 1.37 -58.42 38.46
CA ILE A 40 1.35 -58.50 36.99
C ILE A 40 0.47 -57.39 36.38
N CYS A 41 -0.67 -57.10 36.99
CA CYS A 41 -1.55 -56.02 36.54
C CYS A 41 -0.87 -54.66 36.69
N GLU A 42 -0.25 -54.37 37.83
CA GLU A 42 0.48 -53.14 38.10
C GLU A 42 1.61 -52.94 37.08
N GLU A 43 2.45 -53.95 36.86
CA GLU A 43 3.52 -53.88 35.85
C GLU A 43 2.99 -53.60 34.44
N ARG A 44 1.88 -54.26 34.06
CA ARG A 44 1.24 -54.05 32.74
C ARG A 44 0.64 -52.66 32.61
N PHE A 45 -0.03 -52.16 33.66
CA PHE A 45 -0.60 -50.82 33.68
C PHE A 45 0.49 -49.76 33.64
N GLU A 46 1.54 -49.88 34.44
CA GLU A 46 2.70 -48.98 34.43
C GLU A 46 3.36 -48.97 33.05
N SER A 47 3.62 -50.14 32.48
CA SER A 47 4.21 -50.26 31.15
C SER A 47 3.34 -49.63 30.05
N HIS A 48 2.01 -49.78 30.14
CA HIS A 48 1.08 -49.17 29.19
C HIS A 48 1.04 -47.65 29.36
N LEU A 49 0.93 -47.16 30.61
CA LEU A 49 0.91 -45.74 30.91
C LEU A 49 2.18 -45.03 30.45
N VAL A 50 3.35 -45.63 30.70
CA VAL A 50 4.63 -45.08 30.22
C VAL A 50 4.63 -44.98 28.71
N ARG A 51 4.17 -46.02 27.99
CA ARG A 51 4.09 -45.99 26.52
C ARG A 51 3.15 -44.90 25.99
N GLU A 52 1.96 -44.76 26.56
CA GLU A 52 0.99 -43.73 26.15
C GLU A 52 1.52 -42.33 26.44
N ILE A 53 2.11 -42.10 27.61
CA ILE A 53 2.73 -40.80 27.96
C ILE A 53 3.86 -40.48 26.98
N SER A 54 4.69 -41.46 26.64
CA SER A 54 5.75 -41.28 25.64
C SER A 54 5.20 -40.98 24.25
N SER A 55 4.13 -41.67 23.82
CA SER A 55 3.47 -41.42 22.53
C SER A 55 2.90 -40.00 22.47
N VAL A 56 2.13 -39.61 23.48
CA VAL A 56 1.52 -38.27 23.55
C VAL A 56 2.59 -37.18 23.61
N ARG A 57 3.69 -37.37 24.36
CA ARG A 57 4.80 -36.40 24.36
C ARG A 57 5.43 -36.25 22.99
N LYS A 58 5.56 -37.33 22.23
CA LYS A 58 6.08 -37.31 20.87
C LYS A 58 5.13 -36.55 19.94
N GLU A 59 3.84 -36.89 19.95
CA GLU A 59 2.82 -36.20 19.14
C GLU A 59 2.77 -34.70 19.42
N ILE A 60 2.82 -34.30 20.70
CA ILE A 60 2.87 -32.88 21.09
C ILE A 60 4.14 -32.21 20.54
N SER A 61 5.29 -32.89 20.60
CA SER A 61 6.55 -32.36 20.06
C SER A 61 6.49 -32.19 18.55
N ASP A 62 5.94 -33.17 17.84
CA ASP A 62 5.80 -33.16 16.39
C ASP A 62 4.83 -32.05 15.95
N LEU A 63 3.67 -31.94 16.59
CA LEU A 63 2.70 -30.87 16.34
C LEU A 63 3.29 -29.47 16.63
N ARG A 64 4.11 -29.34 17.68
CA ARG A 64 4.79 -28.09 17.99
C ARG A 64 5.79 -27.70 16.90
N MET A 65 6.53 -28.66 16.35
CA MET A 65 7.45 -28.41 15.24
C MET A 65 6.69 -27.99 13.99
N GLU A 66 5.61 -28.70 13.63
CA GLU A 66 4.78 -28.35 12.47
C GLU A 66 4.18 -26.95 12.61
N LEU A 67 3.68 -26.59 13.80
CA LEU A 67 3.12 -25.26 14.05
C LEU A 67 4.18 -24.15 13.90
N LEU A 68 5.40 -24.38 14.40
CA LEU A 68 6.50 -23.43 14.24
C LEU A 68 6.87 -23.24 12.78
N GLU A 69 6.98 -24.33 12.01
CA GLU A 69 7.28 -24.27 10.58
C GLU A 69 6.20 -23.51 9.80
N ARG A 70 4.92 -23.77 10.08
CA ARG A 70 3.80 -23.05 9.46
C ARG A 70 3.78 -21.57 9.83
N MET A 71 4.17 -21.23 11.06
CA MET A 71 4.27 -19.85 11.51
C MET A 71 5.42 -19.12 10.80
N ASP A 72 6.59 -19.74 10.71
CA ASP A 72 7.75 -19.19 10.00
C ASP A 72 7.46 -18.98 8.52
N GLN A 73 6.83 -19.97 7.87
CA GLN A 73 6.39 -19.86 6.48
C GLN A 73 5.39 -18.70 6.31
N GLY A 74 4.42 -18.58 7.22
CA GLY A 74 3.47 -17.46 7.20
C GLY A 74 4.15 -16.09 7.39
N HIS A 75 5.17 -16.01 8.24
CA HIS A 75 5.97 -14.79 8.41
C HIS A 75 6.74 -14.41 7.14
N ILE A 76 7.37 -15.39 6.47
CA ILE A 76 8.08 -15.16 5.20
C ILE A 76 7.11 -14.65 4.14
N GLU A 77 5.95 -15.30 3.96
CA GLU A 77 4.94 -14.89 3.00
C GLU A 77 4.41 -13.47 3.24
N LEU A 78 4.24 -13.08 4.51
CA LEU A 78 3.83 -11.73 4.88
C LEU A 78 4.91 -10.69 4.54
N ILE A 79 6.18 -10.98 4.86
CA ILE A 79 7.30 -10.11 4.51
C ILE A 79 7.37 -9.90 2.99
N GLU A 80 7.24 -10.97 2.21
CA GLU A 80 7.23 -10.86 0.76
C GLU A 80 6.06 -10.03 0.22
N LYS A 81 4.84 -10.21 0.78
CA LYS A 81 3.68 -9.39 0.39
C LYS A 81 3.90 -7.91 0.69
N ILE A 82 4.49 -7.60 1.84
CA ILE A 82 4.82 -6.22 2.22
C ILE A 82 5.84 -5.62 1.23
N GLU A 83 6.90 -6.36 0.90
CA GLU A 83 7.93 -5.84 0.00
C GLU A 83 7.41 -5.67 -1.43
N ARG A 84 6.61 -6.61 -1.94
CA ARG A 84 5.92 -6.46 -3.25
C ARG A 84 5.04 -5.21 -3.28
N ASN A 85 4.19 -5.02 -2.26
CA ASN A 85 3.32 -3.84 -2.18
C ASN A 85 4.13 -2.54 -2.10
N ARG A 86 5.26 -2.56 -1.38
CA ARG A 86 6.15 -1.40 -1.27
C ARG A 86 6.74 -1.04 -2.64
N ILE A 87 7.24 -2.01 -3.39
CA ILE A 87 7.77 -1.80 -4.75
C ILE A 87 6.68 -1.23 -5.67
N GLU A 88 5.50 -1.84 -5.69
CA GLU A 88 4.39 -1.36 -6.53
C GLU A 88 3.96 0.08 -6.21
N LEU A 89 3.96 0.46 -4.92
CA LEU A 89 3.67 1.82 -4.50
C LEU A 89 4.74 2.80 -4.95
N PHE A 90 6.03 2.44 -4.84
CA PHE A 90 7.12 3.26 -5.34
C PHE A 90 7.02 3.47 -6.86
N GLU A 91 6.75 2.42 -7.63
CA GLU A 91 6.58 2.52 -9.08
C GLU A 91 5.39 3.39 -9.48
N LYS A 92 4.26 3.30 -8.74
CA LYS A 92 3.12 4.19 -8.97
C LYS A 92 3.50 5.64 -8.70
N MET A 93 4.21 5.91 -7.61
CA MET A 93 4.63 7.27 -7.23
C MET A 93 5.56 7.89 -8.28
N GLU A 94 6.56 7.14 -8.75
CA GLU A 94 7.49 7.62 -9.78
C GLU A 94 6.82 7.85 -11.13
N ARG A 95 5.84 7.01 -11.51
CA ARG A 95 5.01 7.25 -12.70
C ARG A 95 4.24 8.56 -12.59
N HIS A 96 3.51 8.77 -11.49
CA HIS A 96 2.74 10.01 -11.28
C HIS A 96 3.65 11.24 -11.26
N ARG A 97 4.85 11.12 -10.68
CA ARG A 97 5.84 12.20 -10.68
C ARG A 97 6.29 12.56 -12.09
N THR A 98 6.62 11.56 -12.91
CA THR A 98 7.01 11.76 -14.31
C THR A 98 5.88 12.41 -15.11
N GLU A 99 4.66 11.89 -14.99
CA GLU A 99 3.47 12.43 -15.65
C GLU A 99 3.20 13.90 -15.28
N LEU A 100 3.39 14.26 -14.00
CA LEU A 100 3.23 15.63 -13.53
C LEU A 100 4.28 16.56 -14.12
N ILE A 101 5.54 16.13 -14.19
CA ILE A 101 6.64 16.89 -14.80
C ILE A 101 6.35 17.14 -16.28
N GLU A 102 5.98 16.10 -17.03
CA GLU A 102 5.64 16.21 -18.45
C GLU A 102 4.46 17.16 -18.70
N LYS A 103 3.46 17.15 -17.81
CA LYS A 103 2.32 18.07 -17.90
C LYS A 103 2.76 19.51 -17.66
N MET A 104 3.58 19.75 -16.63
CA MET A 104 4.11 21.09 -16.35
C MET A 104 4.98 21.64 -17.48
N GLU A 105 5.80 20.79 -18.11
CA GLU A 105 6.62 21.18 -19.26
C GLU A 105 5.77 21.54 -20.48
N ARG A 106 4.71 20.74 -20.76
CA ARG A 106 3.73 21.06 -21.81
C ARG A 106 3.01 22.38 -21.54
N ASP A 107 2.45 22.54 -20.35
CA ASP A 107 1.72 23.76 -19.97
C ASP A 107 2.63 25.00 -20.07
N ARG A 108 3.92 24.88 -19.68
CA ARG A 108 4.91 25.94 -19.83
C ARG A 108 5.22 26.26 -21.30
N GLY A 109 5.33 25.25 -22.16
CA GLY A 109 5.53 25.42 -23.59
C GLY A 109 4.37 26.16 -24.24
N ASP A 110 3.14 25.74 -23.96
CA ASP A 110 1.92 26.37 -24.47
C ASP A 110 1.80 27.83 -24.05
N LEU A 111 2.15 28.14 -22.80
CA LEU A 111 2.18 29.52 -22.28
C LEU A 111 3.23 30.37 -23.00
N MET A 112 4.43 29.84 -23.26
CA MET A 112 5.46 30.56 -24.02
C MET A 112 5.02 30.84 -25.45
N GLU A 113 4.36 29.89 -26.11
CA GLU A 113 3.86 30.08 -27.47
C GLU A 113 2.77 31.17 -27.53
N LYS A 114 1.80 31.14 -26.58
CA LYS A 114 0.77 32.19 -26.46
C LYS A 114 1.40 33.57 -26.23
N LEU A 115 2.35 33.67 -25.29
CA LEU A 115 3.06 34.92 -25.02
C LEU A 115 3.81 35.44 -26.26
N GLY A 116 4.46 34.55 -27.01
CA GLY A 116 5.15 34.90 -28.26
C GLY A 116 4.20 35.43 -29.33
N ARG A 117 3.03 34.79 -29.50
CA ARG A 117 1.97 35.26 -30.41
C ARG A 117 1.44 36.63 -30.01
N ASP A 118 1.12 36.82 -28.74
CA ASP A 118 0.58 38.08 -28.22
C ASP A 118 1.59 39.23 -28.41
N MET A 119 2.87 38.99 -28.12
CA MET A 119 3.93 39.98 -28.33
C MET A 119 4.09 40.35 -29.81
N SER A 120 4.07 39.37 -30.71
CA SER A 120 4.13 39.62 -32.15
C SER A 120 2.92 40.45 -32.62
N GLY A 121 1.72 40.12 -32.15
CA GLY A 121 0.50 40.87 -32.47
C GLY A 121 0.52 42.31 -31.94
N LEU A 122 1.07 42.53 -30.73
CA LEU A 122 1.26 43.88 -30.17
C LEU A 122 2.27 44.68 -31.00
N MET A 123 3.39 44.07 -31.40
CA MET A 123 4.42 44.71 -32.20
C MET A 123 3.89 45.11 -33.59
N GLU A 124 3.07 44.27 -34.20
CA GLU A 124 2.42 44.55 -35.48
C GLU A 124 1.41 45.72 -35.37
N LYS A 125 0.58 45.73 -34.32
CA LYS A 125 -0.36 46.83 -34.05
C LYS A 125 0.39 48.14 -33.81
N LEU A 126 1.42 48.14 -32.97
CA LEU A 126 2.25 49.31 -32.71
C LEU A 126 2.93 49.84 -33.98
N GLY A 127 3.38 48.93 -34.85
CA GLY A 127 3.94 49.28 -36.16
C GLY A 127 2.93 49.97 -37.07
N ARG A 128 1.71 49.42 -37.17
CA ARG A 128 0.60 50.04 -37.91
C ARG A 128 0.23 51.42 -37.37
N ASP A 129 0.00 51.53 -36.06
CA ASP A 129 -0.38 52.79 -35.41
C ASP A 129 0.68 53.88 -35.65
N ARG A 130 1.97 53.51 -35.66
CA ARG A 130 3.07 54.44 -35.96
C ARG A 130 3.04 54.93 -37.41
N ILE A 131 2.78 54.04 -38.38
CA ILE A 131 2.67 54.42 -39.80
C ILE A 131 1.49 55.36 -39.99
N ASP A 132 0.33 55.00 -39.45
CA ASP A 132 -0.90 55.80 -39.53
C ASP A 132 -0.72 57.19 -38.91
N PHE A 133 -0.04 57.27 -37.76
CA PHE A 133 0.27 58.53 -37.10
C PHE A 133 1.20 59.42 -37.94
N MET A 134 2.23 58.83 -38.55
CA MET A 134 3.17 59.57 -39.42
C MET A 134 2.48 60.07 -40.69
N GLU A 135 1.54 59.29 -41.26
CA GLU A 135 0.75 59.72 -42.41
C GLU A 135 -0.15 60.90 -42.05
N LYS A 136 -0.86 60.83 -40.91
CA LYS A 136 -1.69 61.94 -40.41
C LYS A 136 -0.88 63.22 -40.21
N LEU A 137 0.28 63.14 -39.54
CA LEU A 137 1.17 64.28 -39.37
C LEU A 137 1.65 64.87 -40.71
N GLY A 138 1.97 64.02 -41.69
CA GLY A 138 2.37 64.46 -43.03
C GLY A 138 1.24 65.16 -43.78
N ARG A 139 0.01 64.65 -43.66
CA ARG A 139 -1.19 65.24 -44.23
C ARG A 139 -1.50 66.60 -43.58
N ASP A 140 -1.57 66.66 -42.25
CA ASP A 140 -1.81 67.88 -41.49
C ASP A 140 -0.77 68.96 -41.79
N ARG A 141 0.52 68.59 -41.87
CA ARG A 141 1.59 69.54 -42.25
C ARG A 141 1.39 70.09 -43.65
N THR A 142 1.01 69.23 -44.60
CA THR A 142 0.79 69.63 -46.01
C THR A 142 -0.43 70.54 -46.13
N GLU A 143 -1.51 70.22 -45.42
CA GLU A 143 -2.71 71.05 -45.35
C GLU A 143 -2.39 72.41 -44.71
N ASN A 144 -1.69 72.44 -43.58
CA ASN A 144 -1.23 73.68 -42.95
C ASN A 144 -0.36 74.52 -43.90
N MET A 145 0.55 73.90 -44.66
CA MET A 145 1.37 74.60 -45.65
C MET A 145 0.54 75.18 -46.81
N LYS A 146 -0.44 74.42 -47.33
CA LYS A 146 -1.37 74.92 -48.35
C LYS A 146 -2.15 76.14 -47.86
N TRP A 147 -2.65 76.11 -46.63
CA TRP A 147 -3.36 77.22 -46.03
C TRP A 147 -2.47 78.45 -45.81
N MET A 148 -1.24 78.25 -45.32
CA MET A 148 -0.26 79.34 -45.18
C MET A 148 0.09 79.99 -46.53
N LEU A 149 0.24 79.21 -47.60
CA LEU A 149 0.52 79.73 -48.94
C LEU A 149 -0.67 80.52 -49.50
N LEU A 150 -1.89 80.00 -49.40
CA LEU A 150 -3.10 80.70 -49.81
C LEU A 150 -3.25 82.05 -49.07
N PHE A 151 -2.99 82.03 -47.77
CA PHE A 151 -2.99 83.24 -46.96
C PHE A 151 -1.94 84.25 -47.41
N TRP A 152 -0.69 83.82 -47.64
CA TRP A 152 0.39 84.69 -48.13
C TRP A 152 0.07 85.32 -49.49
N VAL A 153 -0.48 84.55 -50.43
CA VAL A 153 -0.92 85.06 -51.73
C VAL A 153 -1.99 86.15 -51.56
N GLY A 154 -2.94 85.94 -50.64
CA GLY A 154 -3.93 86.95 -50.27
C GLY A 154 -3.30 88.22 -49.70
N GLN A 155 -2.34 88.10 -48.78
CA GLN A 155 -1.62 89.25 -48.22
C GLN A 155 -0.89 90.05 -49.30
N PHE A 156 -0.19 89.37 -50.22
CA PHE A 156 0.48 90.04 -51.35
C PHE A 156 -0.53 90.77 -52.26
N ALA A 157 -1.68 90.17 -52.56
CA ALA A 157 -2.71 90.82 -53.37
C ALA A 157 -3.25 92.10 -52.70
N VAL A 158 -3.46 92.08 -51.39
CA VAL A 158 -3.88 93.27 -50.62
C VAL A 158 -2.81 94.35 -50.64
N LEU A 159 -1.54 94.00 -50.40
CA LEU A 159 -0.42 94.97 -50.44
C LEU A 159 -0.26 95.61 -51.83
N ILE A 160 -0.34 94.82 -52.90
CA ILE A 160 -0.31 95.32 -54.28
C ILE A 160 -1.50 96.27 -54.52
N GLY A 161 -2.69 95.88 -54.08
CA GLY A 161 -3.89 96.73 -54.17
C GLY A 161 -3.74 98.06 -53.45
N ILE A 162 -3.17 98.08 -52.23
CA ILE A 162 -2.89 99.30 -51.46
C ILE A 162 -1.85 100.16 -52.19
N LEU A 163 -0.77 99.57 -52.71
CA LEU A 163 0.28 100.29 -53.42
C LEU A 163 -0.25 100.93 -54.71
N PHE A 164 -1.10 100.21 -55.45
CA PHE A 164 -1.78 100.72 -56.64
C PHE A 164 -2.74 101.87 -56.31
N ALA A 165 -3.49 101.76 -55.20
CA ALA A 165 -4.37 102.83 -54.71
C ALA A 165 -3.59 104.09 -54.26
N PHE A 166 -2.38 103.93 -53.72
CA PHE A 166 -1.51 105.05 -53.31
C PHE A 166 -0.77 105.70 -54.49
N PHE A 167 -0.43 104.96 -55.54
CA PHE A 167 0.21 105.49 -56.76
C PHE A 167 -0.77 106.11 -57.75
N HIS A 168 -2.07 105.86 -57.60
CA HIS A 168 -3.12 106.40 -58.47
C HIS A 168 -3.87 107.59 -57.84
N ARG A 169 -3.12 108.42 -57.10
CA ARG A 169 -3.53 109.72 -56.57
C ARG A 169 -2.44 110.75 -56.85
#